data_AF-A0A4Y3KT95-F1
#
_entry.id   AF-A0A4Y3KT95-F1
#
_cell.length_a   1.000
_cell.length_b   1.000
_cell.length_c   1.000
_cell.angle_alpha   90.00
_cell.angle_beta   90.00
_cell.angle_gamma   90.00
#
_symmetry.space_group_name_H-M   'P 1'
#
loop_
_entity.id
_entity.type
_entity.pdbx_description
1 polymer ?
#
loop_
_entity_poly.entity_id
_entity_poly.type
_entity_poly.pdbx_seq_one_letter_code
_entity_poly.pdbx_strand_id
1 'polypeptide(L)'
;MLGGTALAFYALLGFEDSVNLAEECQEPRRDFGRALFGGLAITGVVYLAVAFTSSLLVDTATLRESTGPLLEVVKVAGLAFPPSLFALIALFAVGNTALINMIMASRLVYGMAREGIVPPALGRVSRRRTPSVAIAFTIAIALTLVSTGDLAGLADTTVLLLLLVFAVVNVAVLVLRRDPGDATGDARADAGADLGDGAGGPAAGDAARGGARRGFRAPTWAPVLGAVVSLTLASPLTGREDAVYVRAALLLGIGVVLYAVNRVLVRRAG
;
A
#
# COMPACT_ATOMS: atom_id res chain seq x y z
N MET A 1 16.98 4.30 -17.35
CA MET A 1 15.51 4.25 -17.48
C MET A 1 14.84 3.51 -16.32
N LEU A 2 15.37 2.35 -15.88
CA LEU A 2 14.77 1.57 -14.79
C LEU A 2 14.63 2.32 -13.43
N GLY A 3 15.60 3.15 -13.04
CA GLY A 3 15.48 4.00 -11.84
C GLY A 3 14.36 5.05 -11.94
N GLY A 4 14.10 5.60 -13.14
CA GLY A 4 12.98 6.53 -13.36
C GLY A 4 11.62 5.84 -13.21
N THR A 5 11.53 4.56 -13.56
CA THR A 5 10.34 3.75 -13.32
C THR A 5 10.10 3.56 -11.83
N ALA A 6 11.14 3.36 -11.00
CA ALA A 6 11.00 3.25 -9.55
C ALA A 6 10.44 4.54 -8.91
N LEU A 7 10.94 5.71 -9.31
CA LEU A 7 10.39 7.00 -8.88
C LEU A 7 8.95 7.23 -9.39
N ALA A 8 8.61 6.74 -10.58
CA ALA A 8 7.23 6.77 -11.06
C ALA A 8 6.30 5.86 -10.24
N PHE A 9 6.79 4.69 -9.79
CA PHE A 9 6.08 3.83 -8.83
C PHE A 9 5.89 4.52 -7.48
N TYR A 10 6.89 5.30 -7.01
CA TYR A 10 6.75 6.09 -5.78
C TYR A 10 5.56 7.06 -5.84
N ALA A 11 5.31 7.67 -7.00
CA ALA A 11 4.17 8.55 -7.19
C ALA A 11 2.81 7.83 -7.17
N LEU A 12 2.80 6.51 -7.39
CA LEU A 12 1.60 5.68 -7.34
C LEU A 12 1.38 5.03 -5.96
N LEU A 13 2.22 5.31 -4.97
CA LEU A 13 2.01 4.85 -3.59
C LEU A 13 0.69 5.40 -3.02
N GLY A 14 -0.01 4.55 -2.28
CA GLY A 14 -1.28 4.86 -1.63
C GLY A 14 -2.48 4.14 -2.25
N PHE A 15 -2.32 3.45 -3.39
CA PHE A 15 -3.39 2.57 -3.88
C PHE A 15 -3.61 1.39 -2.94
N GLU A 16 -2.55 0.92 -2.28
CA GLU A 16 -2.58 -0.16 -1.30
C GLU A 16 -3.39 0.20 -0.06
N ASP A 17 -3.46 1.49 0.31
CA ASP A 17 -4.22 1.94 1.47
C ASP A 17 -5.73 1.87 1.24
N SER A 18 -6.17 1.84 -0.03
CA SER A 18 -7.59 1.78 -0.38
C SER A 18 -8.28 0.52 0.13
N VAL A 19 -7.56 -0.58 0.36
CA VAL A 19 -8.14 -1.83 0.89
C VAL A 19 -8.84 -1.64 2.23
N ASN A 20 -8.39 -0.68 3.04
CA ASN A 20 -9.02 -0.37 4.32
C ASN A 20 -10.38 0.32 4.13
N LEU A 21 -10.51 1.14 3.08
CA LEU A 21 -11.78 1.77 2.71
C LEU A 21 -12.77 0.74 2.13
N ALA A 22 -12.27 -0.39 1.63
CA ALA A 22 -13.12 -1.47 1.15
C ALA A 22 -14.00 -2.07 2.27
N GLU A 23 -13.57 -1.99 3.54
CA GLU A 23 -14.35 -2.43 4.70
C GLU A 23 -15.57 -1.52 4.96
N GLU A 24 -15.51 -0.25 4.54
CA GLU A 24 -16.58 0.74 4.72
C GLU A 24 -17.47 0.89 3.47
N CYS A 25 -17.15 0.21 2.37
CA CYS A 25 -17.92 0.24 1.13
C CYS A 25 -19.20 -0.59 1.25
N GLN A 26 -20.33 -0.05 0.78
CA GLN A 26 -21.61 -0.77 0.79
C GLN A 26 -21.60 -2.00 -0.12
N GLU A 27 -21.05 -1.87 -1.33
CA GLU A 27 -20.90 -2.98 -2.28
C GLU A 27 -19.44 -3.12 -2.77
N PRO A 28 -18.54 -3.67 -1.93
CA PRO A 28 -17.10 -3.69 -2.20
C PRO A 28 -16.72 -4.38 -3.50
N ARG A 29 -17.53 -5.32 -4.01
CA ARG A 29 -17.18 -6.07 -5.22
C ARG A 29 -17.23 -5.27 -6.49
N ARG A 30 -18.14 -4.30 -6.56
CA ARG A 30 -18.38 -3.54 -7.79
C ARG A 30 -17.78 -2.15 -7.68
N ASP A 31 -17.97 -1.53 -6.54
CA ASP A 31 -17.64 -0.12 -6.36
C ASP A 31 -16.15 0.05 -6.12
N PHE A 32 -15.53 -0.82 -5.31
CA PHE A 32 -14.09 -0.76 -5.04
C PHE A 32 -13.25 -0.91 -6.30
N GLY A 33 -13.55 -1.93 -7.13
CA GLY A 33 -12.79 -2.16 -8.36
C GLY A 33 -12.88 -0.99 -9.33
N ARG A 34 -14.09 -0.44 -9.56
CA ARG A 34 -14.29 0.71 -10.43
C ARG A 34 -13.63 1.98 -9.89
N ALA A 35 -13.73 2.22 -8.59
CA ALA A 35 -13.10 3.36 -7.92
C ALA A 35 -11.57 3.27 -7.99
N LEU A 36 -10.99 2.09 -7.78
CA LEU A 36 -9.54 1.87 -7.85
C LEU A 36 -8.99 2.11 -9.26
N PHE A 37 -9.54 1.45 -10.28
CA PHE A 37 -9.07 1.62 -11.66
C PHE A 37 -9.40 3.01 -12.22
N GLY A 38 -10.57 3.55 -11.89
CA GLY A 38 -10.97 4.90 -12.29
C GLY A 38 -10.08 5.97 -11.67
N GLY A 39 -9.82 5.88 -10.36
CA GLY A 39 -8.90 6.77 -9.65
C GLY A 39 -7.48 6.69 -10.21
N LEU A 40 -6.96 5.48 -10.44
CA LEU A 40 -5.63 5.29 -11.02
C LEU A 40 -5.52 5.89 -12.43
N ALA A 41 -6.54 5.70 -13.28
CA ALA A 41 -6.56 6.26 -14.62
C ALA A 41 -6.59 7.80 -14.60
N ILE A 42 -7.45 8.40 -13.76
CA ILE A 42 -7.55 9.86 -13.63
C ILE A 42 -6.22 10.44 -13.11
N THR A 43 -5.66 9.87 -12.04
CA THR A 43 -4.37 10.32 -11.49
C THR A 43 -3.25 10.16 -12.51
N GLY A 44 -3.21 9.06 -13.26
CA GLY A 44 -2.24 8.84 -14.32
C GLY A 44 -2.31 9.90 -15.41
N VAL A 45 -3.52 10.27 -15.86
CA VAL A 45 -3.71 11.36 -16.84
C VAL A 45 -3.20 12.69 -16.29
N VAL A 46 -3.52 13.02 -15.04
CA VAL A 46 -3.04 14.25 -14.39
C VAL A 46 -1.51 14.27 -14.31
N TYR A 47 -0.88 13.16 -13.93
CA TYR A 47 0.58 13.07 -13.85
C TYR A 47 1.26 13.23 -15.20
N LEU A 48 0.73 12.58 -16.24
CA LEU A 48 1.23 12.76 -17.60
C LEU A 48 1.08 14.21 -18.06
N ALA A 49 -0.10 14.82 -17.85
CA ALA A 49 -0.33 16.21 -18.22
C ALA A 49 0.66 17.17 -17.54
N VAL A 50 0.92 16.98 -16.25
CA VAL A 50 1.90 17.78 -15.49
C VAL A 50 3.31 17.55 -16.00
N ALA A 51 3.72 16.30 -16.26
CA ALA A 51 5.04 15.97 -16.78
C ALA A 51 5.28 16.59 -18.17
N PHE A 52 4.31 16.45 -19.09
CA PHE A 52 4.38 17.04 -20.42
C PHE A 52 4.47 18.57 -20.35
N THR A 53 3.59 19.20 -19.58
CA THR A 53 3.57 20.66 -19.40
C THR A 53 4.89 21.16 -18.84
N SER A 54 5.41 20.50 -17.80
CA SER A 54 6.67 20.86 -17.16
C SER A 54 7.85 20.75 -18.13
N SER A 55 7.93 19.67 -18.90
CA SER A 55 9.00 19.44 -19.87
C SER A 55 8.95 20.35 -21.10
N LEU A 56 7.78 20.91 -21.42
CA LEU A 56 7.60 21.89 -22.51
C LEU A 56 7.98 23.31 -22.09
N LEU A 57 7.73 23.66 -20.83
CA LEU A 57 7.92 25.02 -20.30
C LEU A 57 9.32 25.27 -19.73
N VAL A 58 9.94 24.26 -19.11
CA VAL A 58 11.20 24.42 -18.38
C VAL A 58 12.21 23.39 -18.83
N ASP A 59 13.47 23.81 -18.98
CA ASP A 59 14.54 22.90 -19.35
C ASP A 59 14.75 21.81 -18.28
N THR A 60 14.98 20.59 -18.76
CA THR A 60 15.10 19.40 -17.91
C THR A 60 16.30 19.44 -16.98
N ALA A 61 17.37 20.18 -17.33
CA ALA A 61 18.51 20.40 -16.45
C ALA A 61 18.11 21.25 -15.23
N THR A 62 17.39 22.35 -15.45
CA THR A 62 16.89 23.22 -14.38
C THR A 62 15.88 22.51 -13.47
N LEU A 63 15.00 21.67 -14.04
CA LEU A 63 14.05 20.88 -13.25
C LEU A 63 14.73 19.82 -12.37
N ARG A 64 15.87 19.27 -12.81
CA ARG A 64 16.63 18.28 -12.02
C ARG A 64 17.37 18.88 -10.83
N GLU A 65 17.87 20.11 -10.97
CA GLU A 65 18.61 20.80 -9.91
C GLU A 65 17.70 21.52 -8.92
N SER A 66 16.43 21.73 -9.29
CA SER A 66 15.45 22.43 -8.45
C SER A 66 14.92 21.54 -7.33
N THR A 67 14.91 22.09 -6.11
CA THR A 67 14.21 21.50 -4.95
C THR A 67 12.70 21.71 -4.98
N GLY A 68 12.18 22.52 -5.91
CA GLY A 68 10.75 22.75 -6.14
C GLY A 68 10.40 22.82 -7.63
N PRO A 69 10.50 21.72 -8.39
CA PRO A 69 10.38 21.75 -9.85
C PRO A 69 9.04 22.32 -10.34
N LEU A 70 7.92 21.96 -9.69
CA LEU A 70 6.60 22.48 -10.07
C LEU A 70 6.46 23.99 -9.82
N LEU A 71 7.14 24.53 -8.80
CA LEU A 71 7.13 25.96 -8.56
C LEU A 71 7.88 26.71 -9.66
N GLU A 72 8.97 26.14 -10.18
CA GLU A 72 9.69 26.72 -11.33
C GLU A 72 8.81 26.74 -12.60
N VAL A 73 8.03 25.68 -12.84
CA VAL A 73 7.06 25.65 -13.94
C VAL A 73 6.01 26.75 -13.81
N VAL A 74 5.47 26.96 -12.61
CA VAL A 74 4.47 28.02 -12.35
C VAL A 74 5.05 29.42 -12.58
N LYS A 75 6.30 29.67 -12.15
CA LYS A 75 7.00 30.94 -12.35
C LYS A 75 7.19 31.25 -13.84
N VAL A 76 7.62 30.26 -14.63
CA VAL A 76 7.89 30.41 -16.06
C VAL A 76 6.61 30.52 -16.88
N ALA A 77 5.53 29.83 -16.48
CA ALA A 77 4.24 29.88 -17.16
C ALA A 77 3.55 31.26 -17.11
N GLY A 78 4.10 32.25 -16.39
CA GLY A 78 3.55 33.59 -16.31
C GLY A 78 2.23 33.68 -15.54
N LEU A 79 1.85 32.60 -14.84
CA LEU A 79 0.76 32.63 -13.88
C LEU A 79 1.21 33.55 -12.74
N ALA A 80 0.54 34.69 -12.57
CA ALA A 80 0.77 35.62 -11.45
C ALA A 80 0.28 35.02 -10.12
N PHE A 81 0.80 33.83 -9.79
CA PHE A 81 0.46 33.08 -8.61
C PHE A 81 1.53 33.31 -7.54
N PRO A 82 1.17 33.78 -6.34
CA PRO A 82 2.15 34.06 -5.29
C PRO A 82 2.93 32.78 -4.92
N PRO A 83 4.28 32.77 -5.00
CA PRO A 83 5.09 31.59 -4.66
C PRO A 83 4.85 31.09 -3.23
N SER A 84 4.60 32.01 -2.30
CA SER A 84 4.27 31.70 -0.91
C SER A 84 2.97 30.93 -0.76
N LEU A 85 1.94 31.26 -1.55
CA LEU A 85 0.67 30.54 -1.54
C LEU A 85 0.81 29.13 -2.14
N PHE A 86 1.63 28.99 -3.19
CA PHE A 86 1.93 27.67 -3.77
C PHE A 86 2.64 26.77 -2.76
N ALA A 87 3.69 27.29 -2.12
CA ALA A 87 4.41 26.58 -1.07
C ALA A 87 3.50 26.21 0.12
N LEU A 88 2.57 27.08 0.49
CA LEU A 88 1.58 26.82 1.54
C LEU A 88 0.68 25.64 1.17
N ILE A 89 0.10 25.65 -0.03
CA ILE A 89 -0.76 24.55 -0.51
C ILE A 89 0.02 23.23 -0.57
N ALA A 90 1.25 23.26 -1.09
CA ALA A 90 2.11 22.09 -1.14
C ALA A 90 2.42 21.53 0.25
N LEU A 91 2.70 22.41 1.22
CA LEU A 91 2.97 22.01 2.61
C LEU A 91 1.73 21.39 3.27
N PHE A 92 0.54 21.97 3.07
CA PHE A 92 -0.72 21.40 3.56
C PHE A 92 -1.02 20.04 2.93
N ALA A 93 -0.79 19.89 1.62
CA ALA A 93 -0.98 18.62 0.92
C ALA A 93 -0.05 17.52 1.46
N VAL A 94 1.25 17.79 1.54
CA VAL A 94 2.25 16.83 2.08
C VAL A 94 1.98 16.52 3.56
N GLY A 95 1.61 17.53 4.35
CA GLY A 95 1.27 17.37 5.76
C GLY A 95 0.04 16.48 5.97
N ASN A 96 -0.99 16.64 5.15
CA ASN A 96 -2.18 15.78 5.19
C ASN A 96 -1.84 14.33 4.82
N THR A 97 -1.04 14.11 3.77
CA THR A 97 -0.57 12.76 3.39
C THR A 97 0.23 12.10 4.52
N ALA A 98 1.14 12.84 5.15
CA ALA A 98 1.91 12.35 6.29
C ALA A 98 1.02 11.98 7.49
N LEU A 99 -0.02 12.78 7.76
CA LEU A 99 -0.97 12.51 8.84
C LEU A 99 -1.76 11.22 8.60
N ILE A 100 -2.29 11.03 7.39
CA ILE A 100 -3.02 9.81 7.02
C ILE A 100 -2.12 8.58 7.17
N ASN A 101 -0.89 8.62 6.65
CA ASN A 101 0.06 7.52 6.74
C ASN A 101 0.44 7.19 8.20
N MET A 102 0.58 8.21 9.06
CA MET A 102 0.85 7.99 10.48
C MET A 102 -0.33 7.32 11.20
N ILE A 103 -1.56 7.70 10.86
CA ILE A 103 -2.77 7.04 11.39
C ILE A 103 -2.81 5.57 10.95
N MET A 104 -2.57 5.29 9.66
CA MET A 104 -2.57 3.93 9.12
C MET A 104 -1.48 3.05 9.76
N ALA A 105 -0.26 3.56 9.89
CA ALA A 105 0.82 2.86 10.57
C ALA A 105 0.44 2.46 12.00
N SER A 106 -0.20 3.36 12.75
CA SER A 106 -0.64 3.08 14.13
C SER A 106 -1.74 1.99 14.19
N ARG A 107 -2.65 1.97 13.22
CA ARG A 107 -3.72 0.95 13.12
C ARG A 107 -3.14 -0.42 12.83
N LEU A 108 -2.20 -0.51 11.89
CA LEU A 108 -1.51 -1.76 11.56
C LEU A 108 -0.74 -2.31 12.76
N VAL A 109 0.04 -1.49 13.47
CA VAL A 109 0.78 -1.91 14.66
C VAL A 109 -0.17 -2.38 15.77
N TYR A 110 -1.27 -1.68 15.97
CA TYR A 110 -2.28 -2.09 16.95
C TYR A 110 -2.96 -3.42 16.57
N GLY A 111 -3.33 -3.61 15.31
CA GLY A 111 -3.87 -4.87 14.80
C GLY A 111 -2.91 -6.04 15.01
N MET A 112 -1.64 -5.87 14.61
CA MET A 112 -0.59 -6.87 14.82
C MET A 112 -0.34 -7.18 16.30
N ALA A 113 -0.51 -6.20 17.20
CA ALA A 113 -0.37 -6.42 18.64
C ALA A 113 -1.52 -7.26 19.21
N ARG A 114 -2.75 -7.10 18.69
CA ARG A 114 -3.90 -7.94 19.08
C ARG A 114 -3.76 -9.37 18.58
N GLU A 115 -3.13 -9.57 17.42
CA GLU A 115 -2.81 -10.88 16.87
C GLU A 115 -1.54 -11.50 17.47
N GLY A 116 -0.86 -10.80 18.38
CA GLY A 116 0.34 -11.30 19.05
C GLY A 116 1.54 -11.43 18.13
N ILE A 117 1.63 -10.65 17.05
CA ILE A 117 2.75 -10.62 16.10
C ILE A 117 3.86 -9.67 16.58
N VAL A 118 3.49 -8.54 17.19
CA VAL A 118 4.42 -7.56 17.80
C VAL A 118 4.26 -7.53 19.33
N PRO A 119 5.31 -7.11 20.09
CA PRO A 119 5.29 -7.13 21.55
C PRO A 119 4.03 -6.45 22.13
N PRO A 120 3.37 -7.03 23.13
CA PRO A 120 2.13 -6.47 23.71
C PRO A 120 2.35 -5.08 24.33
N ALA A 121 3.60 -4.72 24.63
CA ALA A 121 3.99 -3.37 25.03
C ALA A 121 3.74 -2.30 23.96
N LEU A 122 3.88 -2.62 22.66
CA LEU A 122 3.54 -1.71 21.56
C LEU A 122 2.02 -1.58 21.34
N GLY A 123 1.26 -2.60 21.75
CA GLY A 123 -0.21 -2.57 21.77
C GLY A 123 -0.82 -1.83 22.97
N ARG A 124 -0.01 -1.35 23.93
CA ARG A 124 -0.52 -0.60 25.08
C ARG A 124 -1.06 0.75 24.62
N VAL A 125 -2.37 0.85 24.63
CA VAL A 125 -3.11 2.09 24.42
C VAL A 125 -3.10 2.93 25.68
N SER A 126 -2.77 4.22 25.53
CA SER A 126 -2.93 5.22 26.59
C SER A 126 -4.42 5.49 26.85
N ARG A 127 -4.72 6.26 27.90
CA ARG A 127 -6.09 6.64 28.33
C ARG A 127 -6.92 7.33 27.23
N ARG A 128 -6.29 7.79 26.14
CA ARG A 128 -6.92 8.38 24.94
C ARG A 128 -7.05 7.42 23.74
N ARG A 129 -6.88 6.10 23.94
CA ARG A 129 -6.91 5.06 22.89
C ARG A 129 -5.82 5.19 21.81
N THR A 130 -4.75 5.92 22.08
CA THR A 130 -3.59 6.05 21.18
C THR A 130 -2.43 5.17 21.66
N PRO A 131 -1.81 4.34 20.81
CA PRO A 131 -0.66 3.51 21.18
C PRO A 131 0.61 4.36 21.21
N SER A 132 0.81 5.12 22.30
CA SER A 132 1.91 6.09 22.46
C SER A 132 3.30 5.47 22.25
N VAL A 133 3.49 4.22 22.68
CA VAL A 133 4.77 3.50 22.55
C VAL A 133 5.05 3.13 21.09
N ALA A 134 4.04 2.68 20.35
CA ALA A 134 4.16 2.41 18.93
C ALA A 134 4.51 3.69 18.15
N ILE A 135 3.84 4.80 18.47
CA ILE A 135 4.10 6.10 17.84
C ILE A 135 5.52 6.59 18.12
N ALA A 136 5.99 6.49 19.38
CA ALA A 136 7.35 6.88 19.73
C ALA A 136 8.40 6.02 19.00
N PHE A 137 8.14 4.71 18.88
CA PHE A 137 9.01 3.79 18.16
C PHE A 137 9.07 4.09 16.65
N THR A 138 7.92 4.31 16.01
CA THR A 138 7.87 4.68 14.58
C THR A 138 8.51 6.03 14.31
N ILE A 139 8.33 7.01 15.21
CA ILE A 139 8.99 8.32 15.12
C ILE A 139 10.51 8.17 15.28
N ALA A 140 10.98 7.33 16.21
CA ALA A 140 12.42 7.10 16.40
C ALA A 140 13.06 6.53 15.12
N ILE A 141 12.43 5.50 14.51
CA ILE A 141 12.89 4.95 13.23
C ILE A 141 12.87 6.02 12.14
N ALA A 142 11.78 6.79 12.03
CA ALA A 142 11.66 7.85 11.04
C ALA A 142 12.76 8.92 11.20
N LEU A 143 13.05 9.36 12.43
CA LEU A 143 14.12 10.32 12.71
C LEU A 143 15.50 9.76 12.36
N THR A 144 15.78 8.50 12.70
CA THR A 144 17.03 7.83 12.30
C THR A 144 17.17 7.79 10.78
N LEU A 145 16.11 7.39 10.06
CA LEU A 145 16.11 7.33 8.59
C LEU A 145 16.31 8.70 7.96
N VAL A 146 15.62 9.73 8.44
CA VAL A 146 15.75 11.11 7.95
C VAL A 146 17.15 11.67 8.22
N SER A 147 17.77 11.28 9.34
CA SER A 147 19.12 11.76 9.68
C SER A 147 20.24 11.15 8.82
N THR A 148 20.00 9.96 8.25
CA THR A 148 21.02 9.18 7.50
C THR A 148 20.70 9.05 6.01
N GLY A 149 19.46 9.35 5.59
CA GLY A 149 18.96 9.17 4.23
C GLY A 149 18.64 10.49 3.54
N ASP A 150 18.94 10.54 2.25
CA ASP A 150 18.47 11.56 1.32
C ASP A 150 17.03 11.25 0.85
N LEU A 151 16.29 12.26 0.40
CA LEU A 151 14.89 12.08 -0.01
C LEU A 151 14.72 11.04 -1.13
N ALA A 152 15.62 11.05 -2.12
CA ALA A 152 15.56 10.12 -3.24
C ALA A 152 15.86 8.68 -2.81
N GLY A 153 16.94 8.47 -2.05
CA GLY A 153 17.29 7.15 -1.53
C GLY A 153 16.27 6.59 -0.54
N LEU A 154 15.60 7.45 0.26
CA LEU A 154 14.49 7.02 1.11
C LEU A 154 13.27 6.61 0.27
N ALA A 155 12.91 7.39 -0.76
CA ALA A 155 11.84 7.04 -1.68
C ALA A 155 12.11 5.69 -2.40
N ASP A 156 13.33 5.48 -2.89
CA ASP A 156 13.73 4.21 -3.51
C ASP A 156 13.68 3.04 -2.52
N THR A 157 14.07 3.26 -1.26
CA THR A 157 13.96 2.24 -0.19
C THR A 157 12.50 1.88 0.06
N THR A 158 11.61 2.87 0.11
CA THR A 158 10.16 2.65 0.27
C THR A 158 9.59 1.84 -0.89
N VAL A 159 9.93 2.20 -2.13
CA VAL A 159 9.49 1.45 -3.33
C VAL A 159 9.99 0.02 -3.29
N LEU A 160 11.27 -0.19 -2.95
CA LEU A 160 11.84 -1.52 -2.84
C LEU A 160 11.09 -2.38 -1.82
N LEU A 161 10.84 -1.85 -0.61
CA LEU A 161 10.09 -2.56 0.43
C LEU A 161 8.66 -2.89 -0.03
N LEU A 162 7.98 -1.96 -0.69
CA LEU A 162 6.65 -2.22 -1.23
C LEU A 162 6.64 -3.28 -2.33
N LEU A 163 7.61 -3.26 -3.23
CA LEU A 163 7.74 -4.30 -4.26
C LEU A 163 7.96 -5.69 -3.62
N LEU A 164 8.76 -5.78 -2.55
CA LEU A 164 8.93 -7.02 -1.81
C LEU A 164 7.63 -7.47 -1.14
N VAL A 165 6.88 -6.56 -0.52
CA VAL A 165 5.55 -6.86 0.06
C VAL A 165 4.59 -7.36 -1.01
N PHE A 166 4.50 -6.68 -2.17
CA PHE A 166 3.66 -7.14 -3.27
C PHE A 166 4.11 -8.48 -3.84
N ALA A 167 5.40 -8.75 -3.95
CA ALA A 167 5.88 -10.06 -4.37
C ALA A 167 5.39 -11.15 -3.41
N VAL A 168 5.53 -10.94 -2.09
CA VAL A 168 5.06 -11.88 -1.07
C VAL A 168 3.54 -12.07 -1.12
N VAL A 169 2.77 -10.98 -1.22
CA VAL A 169 1.30 -11.04 -1.31
C VAL A 169 0.84 -11.79 -2.56
N ASN A 170 1.43 -11.51 -3.73
CA ASN A 170 1.08 -12.19 -4.97
C ASN A 170 1.44 -13.69 -4.91
N VAL A 171 2.59 -14.04 -4.33
CA VAL A 171 2.97 -15.44 -4.11
C VAL A 171 2.02 -16.12 -3.13
N ALA A 172 1.65 -15.46 -2.02
CA ALA A 172 0.71 -15.99 -1.04
C ALA A 172 -0.66 -16.30 -1.67
N VAL A 173 -1.17 -15.43 -2.53
CA VAL A 173 -2.41 -15.68 -3.29
C VAL A 173 -2.29 -16.90 -4.21
N LEU A 174 -1.14 -17.10 -4.86
CA LEU A 174 -0.89 -18.27 -5.70
C LEU A 174 -0.78 -19.56 -4.89
N VAL A 175 -0.23 -19.50 -3.69
CA VAL A 175 -0.14 -20.65 -2.77
C VAL A 175 -1.53 -20.99 -2.23
N LEU A 176 -2.30 -20.01 -1.75
CA LEU A 176 -3.64 -20.22 -1.19
C LEU A 176 -4.63 -20.79 -2.22
N ARG A 177 -4.49 -20.39 -3.49
CA ARG A 177 -5.28 -20.96 -4.60
C ARG A 177 -4.97 -22.43 -4.91
N ARG A 178 -3.87 -22.97 -4.41
CA ARG A 178 -3.52 -24.39 -4.58
C ARG A 178 -4.12 -25.27 -3.48
N ASP A 179 -4.68 -24.70 -2.41
CA ASP A 179 -5.32 -25.48 -1.36
C ASP A 179 -6.70 -26.01 -1.83
N PRO A 180 -6.97 -27.32 -1.80
CA PRO A 180 -8.19 -27.91 -2.37
C PRO A 180 -9.51 -27.54 -1.64
N GLY A 181 -9.43 -26.81 -0.53
CA GLY A 181 -10.58 -26.47 0.31
C GLY A 181 -11.64 -25.60 -0.39
N ASP A 182 -11.21 -24.71 -1.29
CA ASP A 182 -12.12 -23.81 -2.01
C ASP A 182 -12.77 -24.46 -3.25
N ALA A 183 -12.13 -25.47 -3.85
CA ALA A 183 -12.67 -26.19 -5.01
C ALA A 183 -13.91 -27.05 -4.64
N THR A 184 -13.97 -27.53 -3.40
CA THR A 184 -15.12 -28.31 -2.90
C THR A 184 -16.34 -27.43 -2.61
N GLY A 185 -16.12 -26.16 -2.27
CA GLY A 185 -17.19 -25.16 -2.13
C GLY A 185 -17.81 -24.77 -3.47
N ASP A 186 -16.99 -24.60 -4.50
CA ASP A 186 -17.43 -24.27 -5.86
C ASP A 186 -18.24 -25.40 -6.52
N ALA A 187 -17.80 -26.66 -6.39
CA ALA A 187 -18.52 -27.81 -6.95
C ALA A 187 -19.90 -28.04 -6.32
N ARG A 188 -20.06 -27.74 -5.01
CA ARG A 188 -21.35 -27.81 -4.32
C ARG A 188 -22.27 -26.64 -4.65
N ALA A 189 -21.72 -25.45 -4.90
CA ALA A 189 -22.48 -24.28 -5.31
C ALA A 189 -23.05 -24.43 -6.74
N ASP A 190 -22.28 -25.01 -7.66
CA ASP A 190 -22.74 -25.29 -9.01
C ASP A 190 -23.76 -26.45 -9.04
N ALA A 191 -23.58 -27.49 -8.21
CA ALA A 191 -24.56 -28.58 -8.06
C ALA A 191 -25.89 -28.12 -7.42
N GLY A 192 -25.87 -27.09 -6.56
CA GLY A 192 -27.07 -26.51 -5.94
C GLY A 192 -27.83 -25.53 -6.82
N ALA A 193 -27.19 -24.98 -7.87
CA ALA A 193 -27.84 -24.09 -8.83
C ALA A 193 -28.71 -24.84 -9.85
N ASP A 194 -28.43 -26.12 -10.08
CA ASP A 194 -29.14 -26.98 -11.04
C ASP A 194 -30.38 -27.68 -10.45
N LEU A 195 -30.61 -27.54 -9.14
CA LEU A 195 -31.74 -28.15 -8.41
C LEU A 195 -32.84 -27.14 -8.02
N GLY A 196 -32.77 -25.91 -8.54
CA GLY A 196 -33.62 -24.80 -8.16
C GLY A 196 -34.85 -24.58 -9.04
N ASP A 197 -35.64 -25.61 -9.33
CA ASP A 197 -36.99 -25.45 -9.87
C ASP A 197 -37.92 -26.55 -9.32
N GLY A 198 -38.66 -26.24 -8.23
CA GLY A 198 -39.76 -27.10 -7.76
C GLY A 198 -39.73 -27.63 -6.33
N ALA A 199 -39.57 -26.77 -5.31
CA ALA A 199 -40.06 -27.10 -3.97
C ALA A 199 -40.39 -25.84 -3.15
N GLY A 200 -41.65 -25.42 -3.20
CA GLY A 200 -42.20 -24.36 -2.34
C GLY A 200 -42.46 -24.87 -0.92
N GLY A 201 -41.83 -24.23 0.07
CA GLY A 201 -42.14 -24.41 1.50
C GLY A 201 -41.74 -23.17 2.31
N PRO A 202 -42.62 -22.60 3.16
CA PRO A 202 -42.41 -21.31 3.82
C PRO A 202 -41.36 -21.29 4.95
N ALA A 203 -40.68 -22.42 5.21
CA ALA A 203 -39.64 -22.54 6.23
C ALA A 203 -38.19 -22.50 5.67
N ALA A 204 -38.02 -22.43 4.35
CA ALA A 204 -36.70 -22.36 3.69
C ALA A 204 -36.23 -20.91 3.40
N GLY A 205 -37.04 -19.90 3.75
CA GLY A 205 -36.81 -18.49 3.40
C GLY A 205 -35.69 -17.80 4.19
N ASP A 206 -35.32 -18.31 5.37
CA ASP A 206 -34.25 -17.72 6.21
C ASP A 206 -32.90 -18.42 6.06
N ALA A 207 -32.87 -19.70 5.67
CA ALA A 207 -31.63 -20.42 5.38
C ALA A 207 -31.05 -20.04 3.98
N ALA A 208 -31.92 -19.62 3.05
CA ALA A 208 -31.52 -19.18 1.71
C ALA A 208 -31.06 -17.71 1.63
N ARG A 209 -31.18 -16.93 2.72
CA ARG A 209 -30.66 -15.56 2.81
C ARG A 209 -29.16 -15.47 3.09
N GLY A 210 -28.50 -16.60 3.39
CA GLY A 210 -27.03 -16.73 3.38
C GLY A 210 -26.44 -16.80 1.97
N GLY A 211 -27.10 -16.21 0.98
CA GLY A 211 -26.79 -16.30 -0.44
C GLY A 211 -25.34 -15.95 -0.75
N ALA A 212 -24.63 -16.95 -1.27
CA ALA A 212 -23.45 -16.88 -2.10
C ALA A 212 -22.86 -15.48 -2.26
N ARG A 213 -21.98 -15.09 -1.33
CA ARG A 213 -21.07 -14.00 -1.59
C ARG A 213 -20.10 -14.48 -2.69
N ARG A 214 -20.48 -14.37 -3.98
CA ARG A 214 -19.65 -14.48 -5.22
C ARG A 214 -18.37 -13.62 -5.24
N GLY A 215 -17.28 -14.08 -4.65
CA GLY A 215 -15.99 -13.36 -4.56
C GLY A 215 -15.57 -12.74 -5.90
N PHE A 216 -14.95 -11.55 -5.88
CA PHE A 216 -14.28 -11.04 -7.07
C PHE A 216 -13.18 -12.03 -7.45
N ARG A 217 -13.40 -12.81 -8.52
CA ARG A 217 -12.41 -13.77 -9.02
C ARG A 217 -11.43 -13.03 -9.92
N ALA A 218 -10.33 -12.55 -9.34
CA ALA A 218 -9.22 -12.04 -10.13
C ALA A 218 -8.68 -13.17 -11.04
N PRO A 219 -8.37 -12.89 -12.32
CA PRO A 219 -7.78 -13.89 -13.21
C PRO A 219 -6.47 -14.42 -12.65
N THR A 220 -6.17 -15.70 -12.84
CA THR A 220 -4.92 -16.35 -12.37
C THR A 220 -3.66 -15.74 -13.00
N TRP A 221 -3.76 -15.12 -14.17
CA TRP A 221 -2.62 -14.43 -14.80
C TRP A 221 -2.23 -13.15 -14.05
N ALA A 222 -3.16 -12.48 -13.37
CA ALA A 222 -2.90 -11.20 -12.74
C ALA A 222 -1.91 -11.29 -11.55
N PRO A 223 -2.06 -12.23 -10.59
CA PRO A 223 -1.08 -12.39 -9.52
C PRO A 223 0.28 -12.88 -10.00
N VAL A 224 0.32 -13.74 -11.03
CA VAL A 224 1.60 -14.21 -11.61
C VAL A 224 2.36 -13.05 -12.23
N LEU A 225 1.67 -12.23 -13.03
CA LEU A 225 2.27 -11.06 -13.65
C LEU A 225 2.73 -10.06 -12.58
N GLY A 226 1.92 -9.82 -11.56
CA GLY A 226 2.28 -8.99 -10.41
C GLY A 226 3.54 -9.48 -9.70
N ALA A 227 3.62 -10.76 -9.34
CA ALA A 227 4.80 -11.34 -8.70
C ALA A 227 6.06 -11.20 -9.56
N VAL A 228 5.98 -11.49 -10.85
CA VAL A 228 7.11 -11.38 -11.78
C VAL A 228 7.56 -9.93 -11.93
N VAL A 229 6.62 -9.00 -12.12
CA VAL A 229 6.94 -7.57 -12.24
C VAL A 229 7.56 -7.04 -10.94
N SER A 230 6.99 -7.39 -9.78
CA SER A 230 7.53 -6.95 -8.49
C SER A 230 8.92 -7.51 -8.23
N LEU A 231 9.17 -8.79 -8.52
CA LEU A 231 10.49 -9.41 -8.33
C LEU A 231 11.53 -8.87 -9.30
N THR A 232 11.17 -8.69 -10.57
CA THR A 232 12.07 -8.10 -11.57
C THR A 232 12.42 -6.66 -11.22
N LEU A 233 11.44 -5.87 -10.77
CA LEU A 233 11.67 -4.50 -10.33
C LEU A 233 12.35 -4.40 -8.97
N ALA A 234 12.24 -5.39 -8.07
CA ALA A 234 12.98 -5.40 -6.80
C ALA A 234 14.44 -5.86 -7.00
N SER A 235 14.70 -6.65 -8.04
CA SER A 235 16.01 -7.23 -8.32
C SER A 235 17.09 -6.16 -8.56
N PRO A 236 18.37 -6.49 -8.28
CA PRO A 236 19.51 -5.59 -8.49
C PRO A 236 19.68 -5.16 -9.95
N LEU A 237 18.97 -5.79 -10.89
CA LEU A 237 18.93 -5.43 -12.31
C LEU A 237 18.36 -4.01 -12.55
N THR A 238 17.68 -3.43 -11.56
CA THR A 238 17.19 -2.05 -11.62
C THR A 238 18.26 -0.98 -11.40
N GLY A 239 19.47 -1.38 -11.03
CA GLY A 239 20.60 -0.47 -10.82
C GLY A 239 20.43 0.43 -9.59
N ARG A 240 19.71 -0.03 -8.57
CA ARG A 240 19.58 0.69 -7.30
C ARG A 240 20.92 0.69 -6.56
N GLU A 241 21.18 1.78 -5.87
CA GLU A 241 22.36 1.94 -5.04
C GLU A 241 22.38 0.91 -3.90
N ASP A 242 23.55 0.36 -3.59
CA ASP A 242 23.71 -0.66 -2.53
C ASP A 242 23.20 -0.17 -1.17
N ALA A 243 23.33 1.14 -0.91
CA ALA A 243 22.80 1.79 0.29
C ALA A 243 21.29 1.57 0.47
N VAL A 244 20.52 1.51 -0.63
CA VAL A 244 19.07 1.26 -0.60
C VAL A 244 18.78 -0.16 -0.11
N TYR A 245 19.54 -1.15 -0.59
CA TYR A 245 19.41 -2.53 -0.15
C TYR A 245 19.81 -2.72 1.31
N VAL A 246 20.87 -2.04 1.76
CA VAL A 246 21.30 -2.06 3.16
C VAL A 246 20.23 -1.46 4.08
N ARG A 247 19.66 -0.30 3.72
CA ARG A 247 18.55 0.33 4.47
C ARG A 247 17.33 -0.59 4.54
N ALA A 248 16.93 -1.18 3.40
CA ALA A 248 15.81 -2.11 3.35
C ALA A 248 16.06 -3.37 4.21
N ALA A 249 17.26 -3.95 4.14
CA ALA A 249 17.64 -5.11 4.94
C ALA A 249 17.66 -4.79 6.44
N LEU A 250 18.17 -3.62 6.84
CA LEU A 250 18.16 -3.15 8.22
C LEU A 250 16.73 -3.04 8.74
N LEU A 251 15.82 -2.42 7.98
CA LEU A 251 14.41 -2.27 8.34
C LEU A 251 13.69 -3.62 8.49
N LEU A 252 13.92 -4.55 7.55
CA LEU A 252 13.40 -5.91 7.65
C LEU A 252 13.97 -6.63 8.86
N GLY A 253 15.27 -6.46 9.14
CA GLY A 253 15.95 -7.02 10.31
C GLY A 253 15.33 -6.55 11.61
N ILE A 254 15.02 -5.25 11.76
CA ILE A 254 14.30 -4.72 12.92
C ILE A 254 12.94 -5.42 13.07
N GLY A 255 12.19 -5.60 11.98
CA GLY A 255 10.92 -6.32 12.00
C GLY A 255 11.04 -7.77 12.48
N VAL A 256 12.05 -8.50 11.99
CA VAL A 256 12.32 -9.89 12.40
C VAL A 256 12.75 -9.97 13.86
N VAL A 257 13.61 -9.06 14.33
CA VAL A 257 14.03 -8.99 15.73
C VAL A 257 12.83 -8.71 16.63
N LEU A 258 11.96 -7.77 16.26
CA LEU A 258 10.73 -7.50 17.01
C LEU A 258 9.82 -8.72 17.08
N TYR A 259 9.64 -9.43 15.97
CA TYR A 259 8.86 -10.66 15.92
C TYR A 259 9.48 -11.76 16.82
N ALA A 260 10.80 -11.95 16.75
CA ALA A 260 11.51 -12.94 17.56
C ALA A 260 11.44 -12.63 19.05
N VAL A 261 11.70 -11.38 19.44
CA VAL A 261 11.57 -10.90 20.83
C VAL A 261 10.16 -11.12 21.34
N ASN A 262 9.15 -10.76 20.54
CA ASN A 262 7.75 -11.00 20.89
C ASN A 262 7.43 -12.49 21.05
N ARG A 263 7.88 -13.33 20.10
CA ARG A 263 7.67 -14.78 20.16
C ARG A 263 8.28 -15.39 21.42
N VAL A 264 9.45 -14.92 21.86
CA VAL A 264 10.09 -15.36 23.11
C VAL A 264 9.34 -14.85 24.35
N LEU A 265 8.87 -13.60 24.34
CA LEU A 265 8.11 -13.01 25.45
C LEU A 265 6.74 -13.68 25.64
N VAL A 266 6.00 -13.91 24.54
CA VAL A 266 4.68 -14.56 24.58
C VAL A 266 4.80 -16.04 24.96
N ARG A 267 5.84 -16.75 24.47
CA ARG A 267 6.13 -18.13 24.89
C ARG A 267 6.48 -18.28 26.37
N ARG A 268 6.91 -17.21 27.05
CA ARG A 268 7.18 -17.22 28.50
C ARG A 268 5.95 -16.87 29.35
N ALA A 269 4.87 -16.41 28.74
CA ALA A 269 3.66 -15.94 29.41
C ALA A 269 2.46 -16.91 29.33
N GLY A 270 2.63 -18.06 28.68
CA GLY A 270 1.69 -19.19 28.68
C GLY A 270 2.36 -20.43 29.27
#